data_AF-A0A3S2CDJ7-F1
#
_entry.id   AF-A0A3S2CDJ7-F1
#
_cell.length_a   1.000
_cell.length_b   1.000
_cell.length_c   1.000
_cell.angle_alpha   90.00
_cell.angle_beta   90.00
_cell.angle_gamma   90.00
#
_symmetry.space_group_name_H-M   'P 1'
#
loop_
_entity.id
_entity.type
_entity.pdbx_description
1 polymer ?
#
loop_
_entity_poly.entity_id
_entity_poly.type
_entity_poly.pdbx_seq_one_letter_code
_entity_poly.pdbx_strand_id
1 'polypeptide(L)'
;AYRGAGRPEAAFLLEKLVDACAHDLGLPVEEIRRRNFIRPEQFPYRTQTGRLYDTGEFEGHMERAIEQSEWKAFPERLAQSKAGGKIRGLGMATYIEACAFPGSEPAFVELNGDGTVTLKIGTQTNGQGHATAYAQFLSEKLNLDIDKIHVRQGDT
;
A
#
# COMPACT_ATOMS: atom_id res chain seq x y z
N ALA A 1 0.78 19.24 -1.16
CA ALA A 1 0.03 18.12 -0.54
C ALA A 1 1.03 17.15 0.08
N TYR A 2 0.68 16.44 1.16
CA TYR A 2 1.52 15.42 1.79
C TYR A 2 0.82 14.06 1.65
N ARG A 3 1.45 13.14 0.90
CA ARG A 3 1.06 11.75 0.61
C ARG A 3 -0.42 11.39 0.84
N GLY A 4 -1.25 11.45 -0.21
CA GLY A 4 -2.56 10.78 -0.23
C GLY A 4 -3.78 11.67 -0.54
N ALA A 5 -3.63 12.99 -0.63
CA ALA A 5 -4.66 13.92 -1.14
C ALA A 5 -6.06 13.72 -0.50
N GLY A 6 -6.16 13.81 0.84
CA GLY A 6 -7.42 13.65 1.57
C GLY A 6 -7.74 12.20 2.00
N ARG A 7 -7.06 11.22 1.40
CA ARG A 7 -7.24 9.80 1.72
C ARG A 7 -6.73 9.42 3.11
N PRO A 8 -5.58 9.94 3.61
CA PRO A 8 -5.15 9.67 4.99
C PRO A 8 -6.20 10.09 6.01
N GLU A 9 -6.87 11.22 5.80
CA GLU A 9 -7.92 11.75 6.66
C GLU A 9 -9.15 10.83 6.65
N ALA A 10 -9.57 10.38 5.47
CA ALA A 10 -10.68 9.43 5.33
C ALA A 10 -10.37 8.07 5.96
N ALA A 11 -9.18 7.52 5.71
CA ALA A 11 -8.72 6.25 6.30
C ALA A 11 -8.63 6.36 7.83
N PHE A 12 -8.07 7.46 8.35
CA PHE A 12 -7.99 7.70 9.78
C PHE A 12 -9.38 7.75 10.43
N LEU A 13 -10.32 8.52 9.86
CA LEU A 13 -11.68 8.62 10.37
C LEU A 13 -12.37 7.26 10.41
N LEU A 14 -12.33 6.51 9.30
CA LEU A 14 -12.96 5.20 9.21
C LEU A 14 -12.36 4.21 10.21
N GLU A 15 -11.03 4.11 10.29
CA GLU A 15 -10.39 3.15 11.19
C GLU A 15 -10.61 3.50 12.67
N LYS A 16 -10.68 4.80 13.01
CA LYS A 16 -11.07 5.22 14.37
C LYS A 16 -12.52 4.90 14.70
N LEU A 17 -13.42 5.07 13.74
CA LEU A 17 -14.83 4.70 13.91
C LEU A 17 -14.98 3.18 14.12
N VAL A 18 -14.28 2.38 13.32
CA VAL A 18 -14.30 0.91 13.43
C VAL A 18 -13.83 0.46 14.83
N ASP A 19 -12.73 1.03 15.33
CA ASP A 19 -12.25 0.72 16.69
C ASP A 19 -13.25 1.15 17.77
N ALA A 20 -13.88 2.32 17.64
CA ALA A 20 -14.91 2.79 18.56
C ALA A 20 -16.13 1.84 18.58
N CYS A 21 -16.60 1.41 17.40
CA CYS A 21 -17.68 0.44 17.30
C CYS A 21 -17.30 -0.93 17.90
N ALA A 22 -16.06 -1.38 17.74
CA ALA A 22 -15.60 -2.61 18.37
C ALA A 22 -15.68 -2.52 19.90
N HIS A 23 -15.19 -1.42 20.47
CA HIS A 23 -15.25 -1.18 21.92
C HIS A 23 -16.68 -1.11 22.44
N ASP A 24 -17.57 -0.36 21.77
CA ASP A 24 -18.97 -0.23 22.17
C ASP A 24 -19.72 -1.57 22.11
N LEU A 25 -19.35 -2.45 21.18
CA LEU A 25 -19.94 -3.79 21.03
C LEU A 25 -19.24 -4.87 21.88
N GLY A 26 -18.17 -4.55 22.59
CA GLY A 26 -17.36 -5.53 23.34
C GLY A 26 -16.68 -6.57 22.45
N LEU A 27 -16.37 -6.22 21.20
CA LEU A 27 -15.67 -7.08 20.25
C LEU A 27 -14.17 -6.77 20.20
N PRO A 28 -13.31 -7.77 19.94
CA PRO A 28 -11.95 -7.51 19.49
C PRO A 28 -11.92 -6.66 18.22
N VAL A 29 -10.95 -5.74 18.11
CA VAL A 29 -10.86 -4.80 16.98
C VAL A 29 -10.60 -5.49 15.63
N GLU A 30 -9.94 -6.65 15.65
CA GLU A 30 -9.77 -7.49 14.46
C GLU A 30 -11.06 -8.21 14.05
N GLU A 31 -11.93 -8.50 15.01
CA GLU A 31 -13.15 -9.28 14.78
C GLU A 31 -14.22 -8.47 14.07
N ILE A 32 -14.40 -7.19 14.42
CA ILE A 32 -15.32 -6.31 13.68
C ILE A 32 -14.88 -6.17 12.22
N ARG A 33 -13.57 -6.11 11.95
CA ARG A 33 -13.02 -6.01 10.60
C ARG A 33 -13.26 -7.29 9.82
N ARG A 34 -12.95 -8.46 10.41
CA ARG A 34 -13.23 -9.79 9.82
C ARG A 34 -14.67 -9.94 9.36
N ARG A 35 -15.63 -9.51 10.19
CA ARG A 35 -17.08 -9.58 9.85
C ARG A 35 -17.49 -8.71 8.67
N ASN A 36 -16.74 -7.64 8.38
CA ASN A 36 -17.12 -6.61 7.42
C ASN A 36 -16.24 -6.56 6.17
N PHE A 37 -15.14 -7.31 6.13
CA PHE A 37 -14.30 -7.36 4.94
C PHE A 37 -15.03 -7.94 3.73
N ILE A 38 -14.71 -7.37 2.58
CA ILE A 38 -15.06 -7.94 1.28
C ILE A 38 -14.22 -9.20 1.12
N ARG A 39 -14.87 -10.35 0.93
CA ARG A 39 -14.21 -11.64 0.76
C ARG A 39 -13.63 -11.78 -0.65
N PRO A 40 -12.57 -12.58 -0.85
CA PRO A 40 -11.89 -12.73 -2.14
C PRO A 40 -12.82 -13.09 -3.30
N GLU A 41 -13.81 -13.95 -3.05
CA GLU A 41 -14.78 -14.40 -4.05
C GLU A 41 -15.80 -13.32 -4.44
N GLN A 42 -15.84 -12.19 -3.74
CA GLN A 42 -16.71 -11.05 -4.06
C GLN A 42 -16.07 -10.06 -5.03
N PHE A 43 -14.79 -10.25 -5.37
CA PHE A 43 -14.10 -9.39 -6.34
C PHE A 43 -14.41 -9.83 -7.79
N PRO A 44 -14.55 -8.87 -8.72
CA PRO A 44 -14.45 -7.43 -8.52
C PRO A 44 -15.68 -6.86 -7.77
N TYR A 45 -15.44 -5.97 -6.81
CA TYR A 45 -16.47 -5.45 -5.91
C TYR A 45 -16.75 -3.97 -6.18
N ARG A 46 -18.02 -3.62 -6.45
CA ARG A 46 -18.44 -2.23 -6.58
C ARG A 46 -18.99 -1.72 -5.25
N THR A 47 -18.28 -0.76 -4.67
CA THR A 47 -18.70 -0.07 -3.44
C THR A 47 -19.98 0.73 -3.65
N GLN A 48 -20.65 1.06 -2.55
CA GLN A 48 -21.86 1.87 -2.49
C GLN A 48 -21.63 3.30 -3.00
N THR A 49 -20.38 3.78 -2.97
CA THR A 49 -19.98 5.08 -3.53
C THR A 49 -19.51 4.98 -4.99
N GLY A 50 -19.69 3.81 -5.63
CA GLY A 50 -19.46 3.58 -7.05
C GLY A 50 -18.04 3.20 -7.45
N ARG A 51 -17.09 3.15 -6.50
CA ARG A 51 -15.71 2.68 -6.77
C ARG A 51 -15.68 1.18 -7.02
N LEU A 52 -14.92 0.77 -8.05
CA LEU A 52 -14.66 -0.62 -8.35
C LEU A 52 -13.33 -1.03 -7.72
N TYR A 53 -13.36 -2.03 -6.86
CA TYR A 53 -12.17 -2.71 -6.40
C TYR A 53 -11.94 -3.94 -7.29
N ASP A 54 -10.72 -4.09 -7.78
CA ASP A 54 -10.33 -5.11 -8.74
C ASP A 54 -10.08 -6.46 -8.08
N THR A 55 -9.27 -6.48 -7.02
CA THR A 55 -8.86 -7.68 -6.27
C THR A 55 -8.66 -7.34 -4.78
N GLY A 56 -8.63 -8.35 -3.92
CA GLY A 56 -8.30 -8.15 -2.51
C GLY A 56 -8.30 -9.44 -1.67
N GLU A 57 -7.35 -9.51 -0.74
CA GLU A 57 -7.26 -10.54 0.31
C GLU A 57 -7.10 -9.85 1.68
N PHE A 58 -8.15 -9.15 2.11
CA PHE A 58 -8.07 -8.23 3.25
C PHE A 58 -7.90 -8.95 4.59
N GLU A 59 -8.65 -10.03 4.79
CA GLU A 59 -8.54 -10.84 6.00
C GLU A 59 -7.16 -11.51 6.06
N GLY A 60 -6.69 -12.13 4.97
CA GLY A 60 -5.37 -12.75 4.95
C GLY A 60 -4.22 -11.78 5.24
N HIS A 61 -4.29 -10.54 4.74
CA HIS A 61 -3.31 -9.51 5.10
C HIS A 61 -3.36 -9.13 6.59
N MET A 62 -4.56 -8.98 7.15
CA MET A 62 -4.75 -8.69 8.57
C MET A 62 -4.22 -9.85 9.43
N GLU A 63 -4.52 -11.09 9.09
CA GLU A 63 -4.06 -12.27 9.82
C GLU A 63 -2.53 -12.40 9.83
N ARG A 64 -1.90 -12.20 8.67
CA ARG A 64 -0.44 -12.18 8.58
C ARG A 64 0.16 -11.07 9.46
N ALA A 65 -0.46 -9.89 9.50
CA ALA A 65 0.00 -8.80 10.38
C ALA A 65 -0.17 -9.15 11.88
N ILE A 66 -1.26 -9.80 12.26
CA ILE A 66 -1.52 -10.28 13.63
C ILE A 66 -0.46 -11.31 14.05
N GLU A 67 -0.12 -12.24 13.17
CA GLU A 67 0.92 -13.25 13.41
C GLU A 67 2.29 -12.59 13.61
N GLN A 68 2.74 -11.79 12.64
CA GLN A 68 4.07 -11.18 12.64
C GLN A 68 4.28 -10.15 13.75
N SER A 69 3.21 -9.54 14.25
CA SER A 69 3.27 -8.55 15.34
C SER A 69 3.19 -9.16 16.74
N GLU A 70 3.08 -10.49 16.83
CA GLU A 70 2.83 -11.23 18.07
C GLU A 70 1.65 -10.63 18.85
N TRP A 71 0.55 -10.36 18.13
CA TRP A 71 -0.61 -9.62 18.64
C TRP A 71 -1.13 -10.18 19.96
N LYS A 72 -1.23 -11.52 20.04
CA LYS A 72 -1.74 -12.24 21.24
C LYS A 72 -0.80 -12.15 22.45
N ALA A 73 0.50 -11.90 22.25
CA ALA A 73 1.48 -11.72 23.34
C ALA A 73 1.50 -10.28 23.88
N PHE A 74 0.63 -9.40 23.38
CA PHE A 74 0.55 -8.01 23.87
C PHE A 74 0.34 -7.87 25.40
N PRO A 75 -0.48 -8.69 26.08
CA PRO A 75 -0.66 -8.56 27.54
C PRO A 75 0.65 -8.68 28.32
N GLU A 76 1.56 -9.56 27.91
CA GLU A 76 2.87 -9.74 28.54
C GLU A 76 3.74 -8.49 28.35
N ARG A 77 3.79 -7.97 27.11
CA ARG A 77 4.53 -6.74 26.79
C ARG A 77 3.98 -5.51 27.51
N LEU A 78 2.66 -5.47 27.72
CA LEU A 78 1.99 -4.43 28.50
C LEU A 78 2.39 -4.52 29.98
N ALA A 79 2.37 -5.71 30.58
CA ALA A 79 2.78 -5.92 31.96
C ALA A 79 4.24 -5.52 32.20
N GLN A 80 5.15 -5.92 31.29
CA GLN A 80 6.56 -5.53 31.34
C GLN A 80 6.74 -4.00 31.29
N SER A 81 5.96 -3.31 30.43
CA SER A 81 6.04 -1.86 30.32
C SER A 81 5.54 -1.15 31.58
N LYS A 82 4.43 -1.65 32.17
CA LYS A 82 3.88 -1.14 33.43
C LYS A 82 4.87 -1.29 34.59
N ALA A 83 5.55 -2.43 34.68
CA ALA A 83 6.59 -2.65 35.71
C ALA A 83 7.74 -1.63 35.61
N GLY A 84 8.03 -1.15 34.39
CA GLY A 84 9.01 -0.07 34.15
C GLY A 84 8.45 1.35 34.21
N GLY A 85 7.22 1.56 34.70
CA GLY A 85 6.59 2.88 34.77
C GLY A 85 6.19 3.48 33.42
N LYS A 86 6.01 2.66 32.37
CA LYS A 86 5.68 3.09 31.01
C LYS A 86 4.26 2.69 30.61
N ILE A 87 3.67 3.47 29.71
CA ILE A 87 2.40 3.16 29.03
C ILE A 87 2.72 2.46 27.70
N ARG A 88 1.92 1.46 27.33
CA ARG A 88 2.00 0.81 26.02
C ARG A 88 0.61 0.70 25.41
N GLY A 89 0.50 1.04 24.13
CA GLY A 89 -0.70 0.84 23.32
C GLY A 89 -0.46 -0.18 22.21
N LEU A 90 -1.54 -0.74 21.69
CA LEU A 90 -1.58 -1.57 20.50
C LEU A 90 -2.63 -0.99 19.57
N GLY A 91 -2.30 -0.83 18.30
CA GLY A 91 -3.20 -0.27 17.30
C GLY A 91 -3.17 -1.08 16.02
N MET A 92 -4.31 -1.15 15.35
CA MET A 92 -4.49 -1.76 14.04
C MET A 92 -5.06 -0.72 13.10
N ALA A 93 -4.65 -0.77 11.83
CA ALA A 93 -5.31 -0.05 10.76
C ALA A 93 -5.28 -0.91 9.50
N THR A 94 -6.43 -0.98 8.82
CA THR A 94 -6.58 -1.57 7.49
C THR A 94 -7.16 -0.52 6.57
N TYR A 95 -6.54 -0.27 5.42
CA TYR A 95 -7.00 0.76 4.49
C TYR A 95 -6.84 0.29 3.05
N ILE A 96 -7.65 0.87 2.18
CA ILE A 96 -7.57 0.68 0.73
C ILE A 96 -7.06 1.98 0.12
N GLU A 97 -6.09 1.87 -0.78
CA GLU A 97 -5.47 3.01 -1.46
C GLU A 97 -5.72 2.95 -2.97
N ALA A 98 -6.02 4.10 -3.56
CA ALA A 98 -6.05 4.26 -5.00
C ALA A 98 -4.68 4.79 -5.45
N CYS A 99 -3.78 3.89 -5.82
CA CYS A 99 -2.36 4.20 -6.08
C CYS A 99 -2.11 4.96 -7.39
N ALA A 100 -3.06 4.99 -8.32
CA ALA A 100 -2.93 5.66 -9.61
C ALA A 100 -4.05 6.70 -9.82
N PHE A 101 -3.75 7.74 -10.59
CA PHE A 101 -4.76 8.63 -11.14
C PHE A 101 -5.33 8.03 -12.44
N PRO A 102 -6.63 8.20 -12.75
CA PRO A 102 -7.18 7.73 -14.02
C PRO A 102 -6.44 8.35 -15.21
N GLY A 103 -6.02 7.50 -16.14
CA GLY A 103 -5.31 7.90 -17.36
C GLY A 103 -4.08 7.04 -17.61
N SER A 104 -3.37 7.38 -18.67
CA SER A 104 -2.06 6.83 -19.00
C SER A 104 -1.08 7.97 -19.23
N GLU A 105 0.21 7.69 -19.01
CA GLU A 105 1.28 8.57 -19.44
C GLU A 105 2.03 7.93 -20.61
N PRO A 106 2.54 8.73 -21.57
CA PRO A 106 3.38 8.19 -22.63
C PRO A 106 4.77 7.82 -22.09
N ALA A 107 5.29 6.72 -22.59
CA ALA A 107 6.67 6.29 -22.41
C ALA A 107 7.29 6.09 -23.81
N PHE A 108 8.44 6.70 -24.05
CA PHE A 108 9.18 6.57 -25.30
C PHE A 108 10.45 5.77 -25.05
N VAL A 109 10.62 4.67 -25.77
CA VAL A 109 11.78 3.80 -25.69
C VAL A 109 12.56 3.94 -26.98
N GLU A 110 13.82 4.35 -26.88
CA GLU A 110 14.72 4.60 -28.01
C GLU A 110 15.90 3.64 -27.95
N LEU A 111 16.14 2.89 -29.02
CA LEU A 111 17.36 2.10 -29.20
C LEU A 111 18.46 3.00 -29.79
N ASN A 112 19.55 3.14 -29.05
CA ASN A 112 20.70 3.93 -29.46
C ASN A 112 21.62 3.14 -30.40
N GLY A 113 22.45 3.85 -31.17
CA GLY A 113 23.38 3.23 -32.14
C GLY A 113 24.48 2.36 -31.52
N ASP A 114 24.72 2.47 -30.21
CA ASP A 114 25.68 1.66 -29.45
C ASP A 114 25.05 0.42 -28.79
N GLY A 115 23.76 0.17 -29.04
CA GLY A 115 23.02 -0.95 -28.46
C GLY A 115 22.48 -0.70 -27.04
N THR A 116 22.63 0.51 -26.50
CA THR A 116 21.94 0.93 -25.28
C THR A 116 20.51 1.38 -25.56
N VAL A 117 19.67 1.45 -24.53
CA VAL A 117 18.26 1.87 -24.63
C VAL A 117 17.99 3.06 -23.71
N THR A 118 17.33 4.09 -24.24
CA THR A 118 16.87 5.24 -23.47
C THR A 118 15.37 5.22 -23.28
N LEU A 119 14.90 5.21 -22.04
CA LEU A 119 13.51 5.44 -21.67
C LEU A 119 13.29 6.91 -21.33
N LYS A 120 12.38 7.57 -22.05
CA LYS A 120 11.89 8.92 -21.75
C LYS A 120 10.45 8.79 -21.24
N ILE A 121 10.16 9.26 -20.02
CA ILE A 121 8.85 9.11 -19.38
C ILE A 121 8.43 10.38 -18.64
N GLY A 122 7.12 10.66 -18.62
CA GLY A 122 6.55 11.89 -18.07
C GLY A 122 6.53 11.97 -16.54
N THR A 123 6.53 10.84 -15.85
CA THR A 123 6.64 10.79 -14.39
C THR A 123 7.97 11.35 -13.93
N GLN A 124 7.93 12.15 -12.86
CA GLN A 124 9.13 12.74 -12.27
C GLN A 124 9.46 12.08 -10.93
N THR A 125 10.71 11.65 -10.78
CA THR A 125 11.23 11.17 -9.49
C THR A 125 11.49 12.32 -8.52
N ASN A 126 11.12 12.09 -7.27
CA ASN A 126 11.44 12.89 -6.08
C ASN A 126 12.11 12.01 -4.99
N GLY A 127 12.71 10.87 -5.39
CA GLY A 127 13.45 9.97 -4.49
C GLY A 127 12.93 8.53 -4.40
N GLN A 128 11.85 8.18 -5.11
CA GLN A 128 11.23 6.85 -5.09
C GLN A 128 11.98 5.77 -5.89
N GLY A 129 13.10 6.12 -6.54
CA GLY A 129 13.93 5.16 -7.27
C GLY A 129 13.39 4.80 -8.67
N HIS A 130 12.67 5.69 -9.35
CA HIS A 130 12.14 5.44 -10.70
C HIS A 130 13.18 4.93 -11.69
N ALA A 131 14.37 5.54 -11.73
CA ALA A 131 15.42 5.13 -12.66
C ALA A 131 15.78 3.64 -12.52
N THR A 132 15.89 3.15 -11.28
CA THR A 132 16.16 1.74 -11.00
C THR A 132 14.96 0.86 -11.36
N ALA A 133 13.77 1.20 -10.86
CA ALA A 133 12.58 0.37 -11.05
C ALA A 133 12.19 0.24 -12.54
N TYR A 134 12.25 1.34 -13.29
CA TYR A 134 11.94 1.33 -14.72
C TYR A 134 13.03 0.63 -15.55
N ALA A 135 14.30 0.77 -15.19
CA ALA A 135 15.37 0.02 -15.85
C ALA A 135 15.23 -1.49 -15.61
N GLN A 136 14.87 -1.92 -14.39
CA GLN A 136 14.59 -3.33 -14.10
C GLN A 136 13.43 -3.86 -14.96
N PHE A 137 12.33 -3.11 -15.05
CA PHE A 137 11.19 -3.49 -15.88
C PHE A 137 11.58 -3.64 -17.36
N LEU A 138 12.29 -2.67 -17.92
CA LEU A 138 12.73 -2.74 -19.33
C LEU A 138 13.78 -3.82 -19.57
N SER A 139 14.68 -4.07 -18.61
CA SER A 139 15.68 -5.14 -18.69
C SER A 139 15.00 -6.48 -18.87
N GLU A 140 13.97 -6.78 -18.07
CA GLU A 140 13.18 -8.00 -18.20
C GLU A 140 12.43 -8.06 -19.54
N LYS A 141 11.79 -6.95 -19.96
CA LYS A 141 10.98 -6.93 -21.20
C LYS A 141 11.78 -7.00 -22.48
N LEU A 142 12.97 -6.42 -22.51
CA LEU A 142 13.84 -6.35 -23.68
C LEU A 142 14.95 -7.41 -23.66
N ASN A 143 15.10 -8.15 -22.55
CA ASN A 143 16.19 -9.09 -22.33
C ASN A 143 17.58 -8.44 -22.55
N LEU A 144 17.77 -7.26 -21.95
CA LEU A 144 19.01 -6.50 -21.97
C LEU A 144 19.57 -6.36 -20.56
N ASP A 145 20.90 -6.30 -20.45
CA ASP A 145 21.56 -5.97 -19.19
C ASP A 145 21.10 -4.60 -18.70
N ILE A 146 20.86 -4.47 -17.38
CA ILE A 146 20.28 -3.27 -16.80
C ILE A 146 21.18 -2.03 -16.96
N ASP A 147 22.48 -2.21 -17.06
CA ASP A 147 23.47 -1.15 -17.28
C ASP A 147 23.40 -0.53 -18.69
N LYS A 148 22.77 -1.22 -19.65
CA LYS A 148 22.47 -0.71 -20.99
C LYS A 148 21.20 0.13 -21.05
N ILE A 149 20.50 0.34 -19.93
CA ILE A 149 19.23 1.07 -19.90
C ILE A 149 19.41 2.40 -19.16
N HIS A 150 19.03 3.47 -19.84
CA HIS A 150 19.11 4.84 -19.31
C HIS A 150 17.70 5.43 -19.19
N VAL A 151 17.36 5.93 -18.00
CA VAL A 151 16.05 6.56 -17.75
C VAL A 151 16.22 8.08 -17.72
N ARG A 152 15.38 8.78 -18.48
CA ARG A 152 15.33 10.25 -18.59
C ARG A 152 13.94 10.74 -18.18
N GLN A 153 13.91 11.70 -17.26
CA GLN A 153 12.72 12.29 -16.67
C GLN A 153 12.93 13.81 -16.53
N GLY A 154 11.88 14.61 -16.69
CA GLY A 154 11.89 16.03 -16.34
C GLY A 154 12.62 16.99 -17.30
N ASP A 155 12.83 16.58 -18.55
CA ASP A 155 13.44 17.41 -19.60
C ASP A 155 12.43 17.57 -20.76
N THR A 156 11.87 18.76 -20.92
CA THR A 156 10.73 19.09 -21.81
C THR A 156 11.09 20.14 -22.85
#